data_AF-A0AAD7V1D1-F1
#
_entry.id   AF-A0AAD7V1D1-F1
#
_cell.length_a   1.000
_cell.length_b   1.000
_cell.length_c   1.000
_cell.angle_alpha   90.00
_cell.angle_beta   90.00
_cell.angle_gamma   90.00
#
_symmetry.space_group_name_H-M   'P 1'
#
loop_
_entity.id
_entity.type
_entity.pdbx_description
1 polymer ?
#
loop_
_entity_poly.entity_id
_entity_poly.type
_entity_poly.pdbx_seq_one_letter_code
_entity_poly.pdbx_strand_id
1 'polypeptide(L)'
;MSESQIKVLYIPGAPPNLVMSHAERADQQGAEVVEPMAFDEEEGLPGFHIKVADECPFLVVFLEEDIMPLLVKIKPVGEVSPRVQEFIQEVHDRLQNIRGDL
;
A
#
# COMPACT_ATOMS: atom_id res chain seq x y z
N MET A 1 -19.46 8.85 1.68
CA MET A 1 -18.07 9.18 1.34
C MET A 1 -17.62 8.18 0.30
N SER A 2 -16.74 8.56 -0.65
CA SER A 2 -16.25 7.61 -1.67
C SER A 2 -15.14 6.76 -1.05
N GLU A 3 -15.20 5.44 -1.25
CA GLU A 3 -14.15 4.52 -0.84
C GLU A 3 -13.28 4.22 -2.06
N SER A 4 -11.98 4.48 -1.95
CA SER A 4 -11.00 4.16 -2.98
C SER A 4 -10.38 2.79 -2.72
N GLN A 5 -9.96 2.10 -3.77
CA GLN A 5 -9.36 0.76 -3.67
C GLN A 5 -7.93 0.78 -4.19
N ILE A 6 -6.99 0.29 -3.37
CA ILE A 6 -5.58 0.21 -3.72
C ILE A 6 -5.00 -1.14 -3.31
N LYS A 7 -4.07 -1.62 -4.11
CA LYS A 7 -3.28 -2.80 -3.80
C LYS A 7 -1.83 -2.42 -3.49
N VAL A 8 -1.25 -3.08 -2.50
CA VAL A 8 0.07 -2.76 -1.91
C VAL A 8 0.97 -4.01 -1.93
N LEU A 9 2.18 -3.90 -2.47
CA LEU A 9 3.18 -4.99 -2.60
C LEU A 9 4.45 -4.73 -1.80
N TYR A 10 4.94 -5.74 -1.10
CA TYR A 10 6.20 -5.69 -0.36
C TYR A 10 7.34 -6.45 -1.05
N ILE A 11 8.57 -6.23 -0.59
CA ILE A 11 9.80 -6.84 -1.12
C ILE A 11 9.66 -8.37 -1.27
N PRO A 12 10.10 -8.95 -2.40
CA PRO A 12 10.31 -10.39 -2.54
C PRO A 12 11.16 -10.98 -1.41
N GLY A 13 10.56 -11.84 -0.59
CA GLY A 13 11.22 -12.45 0.57
C GLY A 13 10.91 -11.77 1.91
N ALA A 14 10.09 -10.72 1.94
CA ALA A 14 9.53 -10.21 3.20
C ALA A 14 8.77 -11.34 3.92
N PRO A 15 9.05 -11.61 5.20
CA PRO A 15 8.43 -12.73 5.89
C PRO A 15 6.92 -12.46 6.09
N PRO A 16 6.04 -13.47 5.96
CA PRO A 16 4.59 -13.26 5.94
C PRO A 16 4.01 -12.52 7.17
N ASN A 17 4.62 -12.72 8.35
CA ASN A 17 4.26 -12.02 9.58
C ASN A 17 4.49 -10.51 9.49
N LEU A 18 5.49 -10.06 8.73
CA LEU A 18 5.74 -8.64 8.50
C LEU A 18 4.64 -8.04 7.61
N VAL A 19 4.30 -8.72 6.52
CA VAL A 19 3.20 -8.31 5.63
C VAL A 19 1.87 -8.24 6.39
N MET A 20 1.57 -9.26 7.20
CA MET A 20 0.40 -9.27 8.08
C MET A 20 0.43 -8.11 9.10
N SER A 21 1.56 -7.83 9.74
CA SER A 21 1.68 -6.72 10.69
C SER A 21 1.38 -5.36 10.04
N HIS A 22 1.69 -5.18 8.76
CA HIS A 22 1.34 -3.96 8.04
C HIS A 22 -0.14 -3.94 7.64
N ALA A 23 -0.70 -5.06 7.22
CA ALA A 23 -2.13 -5.18 6.95
C ALA A 23 -2.96 -4.86 8.21
N GLU A 24 -2.60 -5.43 9.36
CA GLU A 24 -3.24 -5.16 10.66
C GLU A 24 -3.13 -3.70 11.07
N ARG A 25 -1.98 -3.06 10.84
CA ARG A 25 -1.81 -1.62 11.08
C ARG A 25 -2.70 -0.77 10.17
N ALA A 26 -2.81 -1.13 8.89
CA ALA A 26 -3.70 -0.44 7.96
C ALA A 26 -5.16 -0.52 8.43
N ASP A 27 -5.58 -1.71 8.88
CA ASP A 27 -6.92 -1.94 9.43
C ASP A 27 -7.21 -1.08 10.67
N GLN A 28 -6.27 -1.06 11.62
CA GLN A 28 -6.36 -0.22 12.82
C GLN A 28 -6.39 1.29 12.52
N GLN A 29 -5.87 1.70 11.37
CA GLN A 29 -5.84 3.09 10.90
C GLN A 29 -7.00 3.43 9.96
N GLY A 30 -8.00 2.56 9.87
CA GLY A 30 -9.25 2.81 9.16
C GLY A 30 -9.24 2.45 7.68
N ALA A 31 -8.23 1.71 7.20
CA ALA A 31 -8.34 1.00 5.94
C ALA A 31 -9.15 -0.29 6.15
N GLU A 32 -9.88 -0.77 5.15
CA GLU A 32 -10.46 -2.12 5.19
C GLU A 32 -9.55 -3.06 4.39
N VAL A 33 -8.96 -4.05 5.05
CA VAL A 33 -8.17 -5.09 4.38
C VAL A 33 -9.11 -6.11 3.76
N VAL A 34 -9.20 -6.10 2.43
CA VAL A 34 -10.08 -7.00 1.67
C VAL A 34 -9.43 -8.37 1.51
N GLU A 35 -8.14 -8.40 1.16
CA GLU A 35 -7.37 -9.62 0.94
C GLU A 35 -5.94 -9.44 1.47
N PRO A 36 -5.58 -10.01 2.64
CA PRO A 36 -4.30 -9.73 3.30
C PRO A 36 -3.07 -10.37 2.63
N MET A 37 -3.28 -11.30 1.68
CA MET A 37 -2.20 -12.09 1.06
C MET A 37 -2.42 -12.31 -0.45
N ALA A 38 -3.17 -11.44 -1.13
CA ALA A 38 -3.41 -11.53 -2.57
C ALA A 38 -2.86 -10.28 -3.27
N PHE A 39 -1.68 -10.38 -3.87
CA PHE A 39 -1.18 -9.36 -4.77
C PHE A 39 -0.39 -9.98 -5.92
N ASP A 40 -0.68 -9.50 -7.13
CA ASP A 40 0.03 -9.84 -8.37
C ASP A 40 0.26 -11.34 -8.57
N GLU A 41 -0.80 -12.05 -8.97
CA GLU A 41 -0.74 -13.48 -9.33
C GLU A 41 0.30 -13.75 -10.43
N GLU A 42 0.64 -12.75 -11.25
CA GLU A 42 1.67 -12.86 -12.29
C GLU A 42 3.08 -12.91 -11.70
N GLU A 43 3.34 -12.15 -10.62
CA GLU A 43 4.64 -12.09 -9.96
C GLU A 43 4.78 -13.10 -8.79
N GLY A 44 3.67 -13.62 -8.25
CA GLY A 44 3.65 -14.62 -7.18
C GLY A 44 4.19 -14.10 -5.84
N LEU A 45 4.06 -12.80 -5.59
CA LEU A 45 4.64 -12.10 -4.45
C LEU A 45 3.59 -11.76 -3.38
N PRO A 46 3.94 -11.80 -2.08
CA PRO A 46 3.01 -11.46 -1.02
C PRO A 46 2.71 -9.95 -0.97
N GLY A 47 1.44 -9.61 -0.78
CA GLY A 47 0.96 -8.24 -0.60
C GLY A 47 -0.50 -8.25 -0.16
N PHE A 48 -1.13 -7.08 -0.10
CA PHE A 48 -2.53 -6.97 0.31
C PHE A 48 -3.34 -5.99 -0.53
N HIS A 49 -4.65 -6.21 -0.57
CA HIS A 49 -5.66 -5.32 -1.15
C HIS A 49 -6.41 -4.62 -0.03
N ILE A 50 -6.46 -3.28 -0.08
CA ILE A 50 -7.18 -2.45 0.89
C ILE A 50 -8.15 -1.50 0.21
N LYS A 51 -9.28 -1.23 0.88
CA LYS A 51 -10.12 -0.06 0.62
C LYS A 51 -9.77 1.02 1.62
N VAL A 52 -9.71 2.26 1.15
CA VAL A 52 -9.38 3.43 1.94
C VAL A 52 -10.39 4.52 1.62
N ALA A 53 -11.03 5.06 2.65
CA ALA A 53 -11.77 6.30 2.50
C ALA A 53 -10.80 7.47 2.25
N ASP A 54 -11.25 8.55 1.60
CA ASP A 54 -10.40 9.72 1.33
C ASP A 54 -9.81 10.35 2.59
N GLU A 55 -10.52 10.24 3.71
CA GLU A 55 -10.08 10.76 5.02
C GLU A 55 -9.35 9.71 5.86
N CYS A 56 -9.01 8.56 5.29
CA CYS A 56 -8.38 7.45 6.01
C CYS A 56 -7.00 7.87 6.57
N PRO A 57 -6.80 7.82 7.90
CA PRO A 57 -5.53 8.15 8.54
C PRO A 57 -4.33 7.36 8.00
N PHE A 58 -4.56 6.11 7.57
CA PHE A 58 -3.54 5.24 7.00
C PHE A 58 -2.73 5.92 5.88
N LEU A 59 -3.37 6.71 5.01
CA LEU A 59 -2.69 7.35 3.88
C LEU A 59 -1.59 8.32 4.32
N VAL A 60 -1.79 9.01 5.45
CA VAL A 60 -0.80 9.95 5.99
C VAL A 60 0.30 9.19 6.72
N VAL A 61 -0.08 8.28 7.61
CA VAL A 61 0.87 7.49 8.41
C VAL A 61 1.78 6.65 7.52
N PHE A 62 1.26 6.11 6.42
CA PHE A 62 2.02 5.32 5.47
C PHE A 62 3.20 6.10 4.84
N LEU A 63 3.05 7.41 4.63
CA LEU A 63 4.13 8.26 4.10
C LEU A 63 5.12 8.69 5.19
N GLU A 64 4.71 8.68 6.45
CA GLU A 64 5.52 9.12 7.59
C GLU A 64 6.34 7.99 8.21
N GLU A 65 5.87 6.74 8.11
CA GLU A 65 6.58 5.56 8.64
C GLU A 65 7.63 5.00 7.66
N ASP A 66 8.69 4.38 8.21
CA ASP A 66 9.76 3.64 7.49
C ASP A 66 9.25 2.34 6.80
N ILE A 67 8.00 2.32 6.33
CA ILE A 67 7.39 1.20 5.59
C ILE A 67 7.84 1.23 4.12
N MET A 68 8.06 2.42 3.57
CA MET A 68 8.41 2.64 2.16
C MET A 68 9.63 1.84 1.65
N PRO A 69 10.74 1.67 2.41
CA PRO A 69 11.88 0.89 1.93
C PRO A 69 11.52 -0.57 1.64
N LEU A 70 10.48 -1.09 2.29
CA LEU A 70 9.99 -2.46 2.15
C LEU A 70 8.89 -2.60 1.10
N LEU A 71 8.46 -1.49 0.49
CA LEU A 71 7.40 -1.45 -0.49
C LEU A 71 7.98 -1.50 -1.92
N VAL A 72 7.38 -2.33 -2.77
CA VAL A 72 7.80 -2.46 -4.17
C VAL A 72 6.83 -1.76 -5.11
N LYS A 73 5.55 -1.69 -4.75
CA LYS A 73 4.47 -1.30 -5.67
C LYS A 73 3.21 -0.89 -4.93
N ILE A 74 2.52 0.12 -5.45
CA ILE A 74 1.15 0.47 -5.09
C ILE A 74 0.35 0.69 -6.37
N LYS A 75 -0.86 0.16 -6.47
CA LYS A 75 -1.69 0.30 -7.68
C LYS A 75 -3.13 0.63 -7.34
N PRO A 76 -3.79 1.53 -8.08
CA PRO A 76 -5.24 1.70 -7.98
C PRO A 76 -5.94 0.42 -8.47
N VAL A 77 -7.05 0.06 -7.83
CA VAL A 77 -7.90 -1.06 -8.23
C VAL A 77 -9.34 -0.60 -8.30
N GLY A 78 -9.82 -0.28 -9.50
CA GLY A 78 -11.15 0.34 -9.64
C GLY A 78 -11.09 1.85 -9.46
N GLU A 79 -12.15 2.44 -8.91
CA GLU A 79 -12.27 3.89 -8.75
C GLU A 79 -11.41 4.40 -7.59
N VAL A 80 -10.66 5.46 -7.84
CA VAL A 80 -9.84 6.16 -6.85
C VAL A 80 -10.14 7.65 -6.90
N SER A 81 -10.20 8.29 -5.74
CA SER A 81 -10.36 9.73 -5.66
C SER A 81 -9.08 10.47 -6.11
N PRO A 82 -9.17 11.77 -6.44
CA PRO A 82 -7.98 12.58 -6.74
C PRO A 82 -6.93 12.55 -5.62
N ARG A 83 -7.37 12.57 -4.35
CA ARG A 83 -6.46 12.52 -3.19
C ARG A 83 -5.71 11.20 -3.11
N VAL A 84 -6.40 10.07 -3.33
CA VAL A 84 -5.74 8.75 -3.31
C VAL A 84 -4.82 8.60 -4.52
N GLN A 85 -5.18 9.19 -5.67
CA GLN A 85 -4.32 9.24 -6.84
C GLN A 85 -3.03 10.03 -6.58
N GLU A 86 -3.10 11.18 -5.90
CA GLU A 86 -1.94 11.96 -5.47
C GLU A 86 -1.04 11.16 -4.52
N PHE A 87 -1.63 10.48 -3.54
CA PHE A 87 -0.91 9.59 -2.63
C PHE A 87 -0.15 8.48 -3.37
N ILE A 88 -0.81 7.78 -4.31
CA ILE A 88 -0.18 6.74 -5.13
C ILE A 88 1.02 7.30 -5.90
N GLN A 89 0.88 8.50 -6.48
CA GLN A 89 1.96 9.16 -7.20
C GLN A 89 3.13 9.51 -6.28
N GLU A 90 2.85 10.08 -5.11
CA GLU A 90 3.89 10.44 -4.14
C GLU A 90 4.67 9.22 -3.66
N VAL A 91 3.98 8.10 -3.38
CA VAL A 91 4.64 6.84 -3.03
C VAL A 91 5.55 6.37 -4.17
N HIS A 92 5.09 6.42 -5.42
CA HIS A 92 5.91 6.05 -6.57
C HIS A 92 7.14 6.92 -6.75
N ASP A 93 7.01 8.24 -6.60
CA ASP A 93 8.13 9.18 -6.72
C ASP A 93 9.18 8.90 -5.64
N ARG A 94 8.74 8.65 -4.41
CA ARG A 94 9.63 8.29 -3.29
C ARG A 94 10.32 6.94 -3.50
N LEU A 95 9.61 5.93 -4.00
CA LEU A 95 10.20 4.63 -4.35
C LEU A 95 11.24 4.73 -5.47
N GLN A 96 11.00 5.58 -6.49
CA GLN A 96 11.95 5.81 -7.57
C GLN A 96 13.23 6.48 -7.05
N ASN A 97 13.11 7.45 -6.14
CA ASN A 97 14.27 8.09 -5.53
C ASN A 97 15.14 7.08 -4.73
N ILE A 98 14.51 6.22 -3.92
CA ILE A 98 15.25 5.18 -3.17
C ILE A 98 15.98 4.22 -4.13
N ARG A 99 15.37 3.87 -5.27
CA ARG A 99 16.00 2.99 -6.28
C ARG A 99 17.06 3.68 -7.12
N GLY A 100 16.98 5.00 -7.29
CA GLY A 100 17.98 5.79 -8.01
C GLY A 100 19.28 5.99 -7.22
N ASP A 101 19.22 5.86 -5.89
CA ASP A 101 20.35 5.96 -4.97
C ASP A 101 21.05 4.61 -4.69
N LEU A 102 20.56 3.50 -5.27
CA LEU A 102 21.13 2.13 -5.18
C LEU A 102 21.88 1.76 -6.47
#